data_AF-A0AB35J5R6-F1
#
_entry.id   AF-A0AB35J5R6-F1
#
_cell.length_a   1.000
_cell.length_b   1.000
_cell.length_c   1.000
_cell.angle_alpha   90.00
_cell.angle_beta   90.00
_cell.angle_gamma   90.00
#
_symmetry.space_group_name_H-M   'P 1'
#
loop_
_entity.id
_entity.type
_entity.pdbx_description
1 polymer ?
#
loop_
_entity_poly.entity_id
_entity_poly.type
_entity_poly.pdbx_seq_one_letter_code
_entity_poly.pdbx_strand_id
1 'polypeptide(L)'
;MIRRYGDGESFAKTFNPSLQTICAQNIERSFLGDAPSLALLSQTYPNEQVNTWIIAHLMDLYKFAGVKEKPSFQQVLELAVMIRVEYYYFKASELLLFFFKLKSGEYGTFYGVVDPMVIMAALIEFKAYRRHQREIYDREIQRKKREEQWAEWERNAVPCPVHLKLAKAFVEEIQNAE
;
A
#
# COMPACT_ATOMS: atom_id res chain seq x y z
N MET A 1 -14.91 7.94 5.21
CA MET A 1 -13.65 7.97 4.43
C MET A 1 -13.84 8.36 2.96
N ILE A 2 -14.86 7.91 2.21
CA ILE A 2 -14.99 8.23 0.76
C ILE A 2 -15.55 9.62 0.42
N ARG A 3 -16.24 10.31 1.35
CA ARG A 3 -16.68 11.70 1.12
C ARG A 3 -15.56 12.63 0.63
N ARG A 4 -14.30 12.30 0.94
CA ARG A 4 -13.08 12.99 0.47
C ARG A 4 -12.93 12.99 -1.06
N TYR A 5 -13.39 11.95 -1.75
CA TYR A 5 -13.13 11.75 -3.18
C TYR A 5 -14.32 12.11 -4.08
N GLY A 6 -15.46 12.52 -3.49
CA GLY A 6 -16.64 12.91 -4.24
C GLY A 6 -17.30 11.73 -4.97
N ASP A 7 -17.83 12.01 -6.16
CA ASP A 7 -18.36 11.01 -7.08
C ASP A 7 -17.24 10.18 -7.73
N GLY A 8 -17.61 9.12 -8.45
CA GLY A 8 -16.61 8.25 -9.06
C GLY A 8 -15.80 8.91 -10.18
N GLU A 9 -16.28 10.00 -10.79
CA GLU A 9 -15.50 10.78 -11.76
C GLU A 9 -14.38 11.55 -11.05
N SER A 10 -14.71 12.23 -9.95
CA SER A 10 -13.75 12.93 -9.11
C SER A 10 -12.71 11.98 -8.53
N PHE A 11 -13.13 10.79 -8.12
CA PHE A 11 -12.23 9.71 -7.73
C PHE A 11 -11.30 9.30 -8.88
N ALA A 12 -11.83 9.04 -10.08
CA ALA A 12 -11.03 8.61 -11.23
C ALA A 12 -10.03 9.68 -11.68
N LYS A 13 -10.41 10.97 -11.62
CA LYS A 13 -9.49 12.10 -11.85
C LYS A 13 -8.36 12.13 -10.81
N THR A 14 -8.66 11.81 -9.56
CA THR A 14 -7.66 11.76 -8.49
C THR A 14 -6.69 10.59 -8.68
N PHE A 15 -7.21 9.39 -8.92
CA PHE A 15 -6.44 8.16 -9.08
C PHE A 15 -6.22 7.83 -10.57
N ASN A 16 -5.79 8.79 -11.37
CA ASN A 16 -5.53 8.59 -12.80
C ASN A 16 -4.15 7.94 -13.03
N PRO A 17 -3.84 7.44 -14.25
CA PRO A 17 -2.57 6.76 -14.52
C PRO A 17 -1.30 7.58 -14.23
N SER A 18 -1.34 8.92 -14.28
CA SER A 18 -0.20 9.77 -13.93
C SER A 18 0.22 9.63 -12.46
N LEU A 19 -0.69 9.21 -11.58
CA LEU A 19 -0.39 8.99 -10.16
C LEU A 19 0.40 7.69 -9.92
N GLN A 20 0.51 6.78 -10.91
CA GLN A 20 1.31 5.55 -10.80
C GLN A 20 2.78 5.83 -10.43
N THR A 21 3.39 6.86 -11.03
CA THR A 21 4.77 7.27 -10.71
C THR A 21 4.90 7.78 -9.27
N ILE A 22 3.91 8.51 -8.77
CA ILE A 22 3.92 9.03 -7.39
C ILE A 22 3.80 7.89 -6.39
N CYS A 23 2.96 6.88 -6.69
CA CYS A 23 2.87 5.66 -5.88
C CYS A 23 4.20 4.89 -5.85
N ALA A 24 4.89 4.79 -6.99
CA ALA A 24 6.20 4.15 -7.07
C ALA A 24 7.31 4.90 -6.33
N GLN A 25 7.28 6.23 -6.33
CA GLN A 25 8.20 7.06 -5.55
C GLN A 25 7.92 6.98 -4.04
N ASN A 26 6.69 6.61 -3.65
CA ASN A 26 6.23 6.59 -2.26
C ASN A 26 5.60 5.23 -1.93
N ILE A 27 6.42 4.17 -1.96
CA ILE A 27 5.98 2.78 -1.78
C ILE A 27 5.28 2.60 -0.42
N GLU A 28 5.89 3.06 0.67
CA GLU A 28 5.32 2.95 2.02
C GLU A 28 3.93 3.60 2.09
N ARG A 29 3.79 4.83 1.58
CA ARG A 29 2.51 5.54 1.53
C ARG A 29 1.47 4.81 0.70
N SER A 30 1.88 4.11 -0.35
CA SER A 30 0.97 3.33 -1.19
C SER A 30 0.33 2.16 -0.43
N PHE A 31 1.03 1.58 0.55
CA PHE A 31 0.52 0.50 1.41
C PHE A 31 -0.16 1.01 2.69
N LEU A 32 0.45 1.98 3.37
CA LEU A 32 0.01 2.44 4.69
C LEU A 32 -1.02 3.57 4.63
N GLY A 33 -1.07 4.33 3.53
CA GLY A 33 -1.98 5.46 3.40
C GLY A 33 -3.47 5.08 3.29
N ASP A 34 -4.34 6.08 3.37
CA ASP A 34 -5.79 5.91 3.50
C ASP A 34 -6.55 5.74 2.16
N ALA A 35 -5.86 5.35 1.09
CA ALA A 35 -6.53 5.09 -0.19
C ALA A 35 -7.58 3.97 -0.03
N PRO A 36 -8.77 4.11 -0.65
CA PRO A 36 -9.85 3.13 -0.51
C PRO A 36 -9.48 1.80 -1.19
N SER A 37 -10.00 0.69 -0.64
CA SER A 37 -9.91 -0.62 -1.29
C SER A 37 -10.89 -0.77 -2.43
N LEU A 38 -10.65 -1.69 -3.36
CA LEU A 38 -11.58 -1.99 -4.46
C LEU A 38 -12.96 -2.44 -3.96
N ALA A 39 -13.02 -3.17 -2.84
CA ALA A 39 -14.28 -3.51 -2.18
C ALA A 39 -15.01 -2.28 -1.67
N LEU A 40 -14.29 -1.36 -1.03
CA LEU A 40 -14.88 -0.12 -0.53
C LEU A 40 -15.36 0.77 -1.70
N LEU A 41 -14.62 0.82 -2.80
CA LEU A 41 -15.05 1.48 -4.03
C LEU A 41 -16.30 0.83 -4.61
N SER A 42 -16.37 -0.50 -4.69
CA SER A 42 -17.51 -1.25 -5.22
C SER A 42 -18.76 -1.14 -4.33
N GLN A 43 -18.60 -0.83 -3.04
CA GLN A 43 -19.71 -0.52 -2.14
C GLN A 43 -20.26 0.90 -2.33
N THR A 44 -19.48 1.79 -2.96
CA THR A 44 -19.77 3.24 -2.97
C THR A 44 -20.11 3.77 -4.34
N TYR A 45 -19.50 3.22 -5.38
CA TYR A 45 -19.73 3.57 -6.78
C TYR A 45 -20.29 2.34 -7.51
N PRO A 46 -21.08 2.55 -8.58
CA PRO A 46 -21.52 1.46 -9.45
C PRO A 46 -20.32 0.63 -9.94
N ASN A 47 -20.48 -0.69 -10.04
CA ASN A 47 -19.42 -1.59 -10.45
C ASN A 47 -18.86 -1.22 -11.83
N GLU A 48 -19.72 -0.74 -12.73
CA GLU A 48 -19.37 -0.26 -14.06
C GLU A 48 -18.36 0.89 -13.99
N GLN A 49 -18.52 1.80 -13.02
CA GLN A 49 -17.62 2.94 -12.84
C GLN A 49 -16.26 2.49 -12.29
N VAL A 50 -16.24 1.56 -11.33
CA VAL A 50 -14.99 0.98 -10.81
C VAL A 50 -14.27 0.20 -11.90
N ASN A 51 -15.00 -0.61 -12.68
CA ASN A 51 -14.44 -1.33 -13.82
C ASN A 51 -13.87 -0.36 -14.86
N THR A 52 -14.60 0.72 -15.19
CA THR A 52 -14.12 1.76 -16.14
C THR A 52 -12.82 2.41 -15.67
N TRP A 53 -12.68 2.66 -14.37
CA TRP A 53 -11.44 3.17 -13.80
C TRP A 53 -10.28 2.16 -13.93
N ILE A 54 -10.50 0.87 -13.67
CA ILE A 54 -9.48 -0.17 -13.89
C ILE A 54 -9.12 -0.27 -15.39
N ILE A 55 -10.11 -0.21 -16.28
CA ILE A 55 -9.92 -0.20 -17.74
C ILE A 55 -9.02 0.96 -18.14
N ALA A 56 -9.17 2.16 -17.56
CA ALA A 56 -8.31 3.29 -17.89
C ALA A 56 -6.82 2.99 -17.62
N HIS A 57 -6.49 2.28 -16.55
CA HIS A 57 -5.12 1.85 -16.28
C HIS A 57 -4.64 0.73 -17.18
N LEU A 58 -5.50 -0.23 -17.52
CA LEU A 58 -5.20 -1.27 -18.50
C LEU A 58 -4.92 -0.67 -19.87
N MET A 59 -5.74 0.27 -20.33
CA MET A 59 -5.53 0.97 -21.61
C MET A 59 -4.23 1.77 -21.64
N ASP A 60 -3.86 2.39 -20.51
CA ASP A 60 -2.59 3.08 -20.38
C ASP A 60 -1.39 2.11 -20.41
N LEU A 61 -1.53 0.91 -19.83
CA LEU A 61 -0.55 -0.18 -19.98
C LEU A 61 -0.42 -0.64 -21.44
N TYR A 62 -1.54 -0.93 -22.11
CA TYR A 62 -1.54 -1.36 -23.51
C TYR A 62 -0.90 -0.31 -24.43
N LYS A 63 -1.17 0.98 -24.16
CA LYS A 63 -0.55 2.10 -24.88
C LYS A 63 0.96 2.14 -24.65
N PHE A 64 1.41 1.97 -23.40
CA PHE A 64 2.84 1.94 -23.06
C PHE A 64 3.57 0.77 -23.74
N ALA A 65 2.98 -0.42 -23.73
CA ALA A 65 3.57 -1.62 -24.32
C ALA A 65 3.66 -1.58 -25.86
N GLY A 66 3.04 -0.59 -26.52
CA GLY A 66 3.12 -0.44 -27.98
C GLY A 66 2.49 -1.59 -28.76
N VAL A 67 1.46 -2.24 -28.20
CA VAL A 67 0.84 -3.43 -28.81
C VAL A 67 0.22 -3.05 -30.17
N LYS A 68 0.60 -3.79 -31.22
CA LYS A 68 0.10 -3.55 -32.60
C LYS A 68 -1.39 -3.87 -32.72
N GLU A 69 -1.84 -4.96 -32.09
CA GLU A 69 -3.23 -5.36 -32.03
C GLU A 69 -3.81 -4.97 -30.66
N LYS A 70 -4.87 -4.16 -30.68
CA LYS A 70 -5.54 -3.75 -29.45
C LYS A 70 -6.44 -4.89 -28.97
N PRO A 71 -6.47 -5.19 -27.66
CA PRO A 71 -7.42 -6.15 -27.12
C PRO A 71 -8.86 -5.68 -27.39
N SER A 72 -9.77 -6.64 -27.55
CA SER A 72 -11.19 -6.29 -27.67
C SER A 72 -11.70 -5.65 -26.37
N PHE A 73 -12.68 -4.76 -26.48
CA PHE A 73 -13.28 -4.13 -25.28
C PHE A 73 -13.79 -5.18 -24.29
N GLN A 74 -14.39 -6.27 -24.78
CA GLN A 74 -14.89 -7.36 -23.95
C GLN A 74 -13.77 -8.01 -23.12
N GLN A 75 -12.61 -8.31 -23.73
CA GLN A 75 -11.46 -8.87 -23.00
C GLN A 75 -10.93 -7.92 -21.92
N VAL A 76 -10.84 -6.62 -22.23
CA VAL A 76 -10.37 -5.63 -21.25
C VAL A 76 -11.37 -5.46 -20.11
N LEU A 77 -12.67 -5.49 -20.40
CA LEU A 77 -13.73 -5.45 -19.40
C LEU A 77 -13.72 -6.69 -18.50
N GLU A 78 -13.60 -7.89 -19.07
CA GLU A 78 -13.49 -9.14 -18.32
C GLU A 78 -12.28 -9.13 -17.39
N LEU A 79 -11.12 -8.69 -17.90
CA LEU A 79 -9.92 -8.54 -17.09
C LEU A 79 -10.13 -7.53 -15.95
N ALA A 80 -10.75 -6.38 -16.21
CA ALA A 80 -11.05 -5.39 -15.18
C ALA A 80 -11.98 -5.94 -14.09
N VAL A 81 -12.99 -6.72 -14.48
CA VAL A 81 -13.90 -7.41 -13.54
C VAL A 81 -13.13 -8.44 -12.71
N MET A 82 -12.29 -9.27 -13.32
CA MET A 82 -11.46 -10.25 -12.61
C MET A 82 -10.55 -9.56 -11.59
N ILE A 83 -9.90 -8.46 -11.96
CA ILE A 83 -9.04 -7.69 -11.04
C ILE A 83 -9.86 -7.18 -9.85
N ARG A 84 -11.03 -6.57 -10.10
CA ARG A 84 -11.90 -6.02 -9.04
C ARG A 84 -12.38 -7.10 -8.07
N VAL A 85 -12.74 -8.27 -8.59
CA VAL A 85 -13.28 -9.39 -7.79
C VAL A 85 -12.18 -10.11 -7.03
N GLU A 86 -11.12 -10.56 -7.69
CA GLU A 86 -10.05 -11.36 -7.08
C GLU A 86 -9.16 -10.56 -6.12
N TYR A 87 -8.98 -9.27 -6.40
CA TYR A 87 -8.13 -8.37 -5.63
C TYR A 87 -8.94 -7.27 -4.95
N TYR A 88 -10.18 -7.58 -4.53
CA TYR A 88 -11.08 -6.65 -3.86
C TYR A 88 -10.45 -5.92 -2.64
N TYR A 89 -9.47 -6.55 -1.99
CA TYR A 89 -8.78 -6.04 -0.81
C TYR A 89 -7.58 -5.14 -1.13
N PHE A 90 -7.21 -4.99 -2.40
CA PHE A 90 -6.17 -4.04 -2.81
C PHE A 90 -6.68 -2.61 -2.68
N LYS A 91 -5.81 -1.71 -2.23
CA LYS A 91 -6.07 -0.26 -2.28
C LYS A 91 -5.87 0.28 -3.69
N ALA A 92 -6.56 1.36 -4.03
CA ALA A 92 -6.35 2.05 -5.29
C ALA A 92 -4.86 2.41 -5.50
N SER A 93 -4.18 2.92 -4.47
CA SER A 93 -2.75 3.22 -4.50
C SER A 93 -1.87 1.98 -4.73
N GLU A 94 -2.24 0.83 -4.17
CA GLU A 94 -1.52 -0.43 -4.37
C GLU A 94 -1.68 -0.92 -5.82
N LEU A 95 -2.87 -0.79 -6.40
CA LEU A 95 -3.12 -1.14 -7.80
C LEU A 95 -2.36 -0.21 -8.77
N LEU A 96 -2.27 1.08 -8.46
CA LEU A 96 -1.44 2.04 -9.22
C LEU A 96 0.05 1.68 -9.15
N LEU A 97 0.54 1.32 -7.96
CA LEU A 97 1.92 0.83 -7.77
C LEU A 97 2.17 -0.44 -8.59
N PHE A 98 1.21 -1.37 -8.61
CA PHE A 98 1.29 -2.57 -9.45
C PHE A 98 1.49 -2.22 -10.93
N PHE A 99 0.67 -1.32 -11.49
CA PHE A 99 0.79 -0.94 -12.90
C PHE A 99 2.14 -0.28 -13.22
N PHE A 100 2.69 0.53 -12.32
CA PHE A 100 4.04 1.07 -12.50
C PHE A 100 5.09 -0.05 -12.55
N LYS A 101 5.06 -0.95 -11.57
CA LYS A 101 6.00 -2.08 -11.46
C LYS A 101 5.92 -3.04 -12.65
N LEU A 102 4.70 -3.25 -13.15
CA LEU A 102 4.47 -4.03 -14.36
C LEU A 102 5.12 -3.38 -15.58
N LYS A 103 4.95 -2.06 -15.76
CA LYS A 103 5.59 -1.32 -16.86
C LYS A 103 7.12 -1.28 -16.74
N SER A 104 7.68 -1.36 -15.53
CA SER A 104 9.13 -1.48 -15.34
C SER A 104 9.67 -2.89 -15.61
N GLY A 105 8.82 -3.85 -15.98
CA GLY A 105 9.23 -5.21 -16.34
C GLY A 105 9.54 -6.12 -15.14
N GLU A 106 9.10 -5.74 -13.93
CA GLU A 106 9.41 -6.48 -12.69
C GLU A 106 8.76 -7.87 -12.65
N TYR A 107 7.73 -8.10 -13.48
CA TYR A 107 6.97 -9.34 -13.58
C TYR A 107 7.11 -9.98 -14.99
N GLY A 108 8.23 -9.72 -15.67
CA GLY A 108 8.50 -10.20 -17.03
C GLY A 108 8.24 -9.16 -18.13
N THR A 109 8.49 -9.56 -19.38
CA THR A 109 8.39 -8.70 -20.58
C THR A 109 7.28 -9.19 -21.50
N PHE A 110 6.53 -8.24 -22.09
CA PHE A 110 5.51 -8.54 -23.09
C PHE A 110 6.16 -8.70 -24.48
N TYR A 111 6.11 -9.90 -25.04
CA TYR A 111 6.64 -10.17 -26.39
C TYR A 111 5.57 -9.89 -27.45
N GLY A 112 5.37 -8.61 -27.79
CA GLY A 112 4.53 -8.18 -28.92
C GLY A 112 3.00 -8.28 -28.71
N VAL A 113 2.54 -8.96 -27.66
CA VAL A 113 1.15 -9.02 -27.19
C VAL A 113 1.15 -8.85 -25.68
N VAL A 114 0.22 -8.04 -25.16
CA VAL A 114 -0.06 -7.97 -23.73
C VAL A 114 -1.23 -8.91 -23.47
N ASP A 115 -0.92 -10.10 -22.96
CA ASP A 115 -1.90 -11.14 -22.66
C ASP A 115 -2.55 -10.86 -21.28
N PRO A 116 -3.89 -10.82 -21.17
CA PRO A 116 -4.61 -10.75 -19.89
C PRO A 116 -4.15 -11.78 -18.84
N MET A 117 -3.78 -12.99 -19.26
CA MET A 117 -3.31 -14.04 -18.36
C MET A 117 -1.94 -13.69 -17.76
N VAL A 118 -1.07 -13.02 -18.51
CA VAL A 118 0.22 -12.52 -18.01
C VAL A 118 0.01 -11.41 -16.99
N ILE A 119 -0.96 -10.51 -17.22
CA ILE A 119 -1.32 -9.48 -16.22
C ILE A 119 -1.83 -10.14 -14.93
N MET A 120 -2.66 -11.18 -15.04
CA MET A 120 -3.13 -11.93 -13.87
C MET A 120 -2.02 -12.67 -13.13
N ALA A 121 -1.05 -13.25 -13.85
CA ALA A 121 0.13 -13.86 -13.24
C ALA A 121 0.98 -12.82 -12.49
N ALA A 122 1.21 -11.65 -13.10
CA ALA A 122 1.91 -10.54 -12.45
C ALA A 122 1.19 -10.05 -11.18
N LEU A 123 -0.15 -10.08 -11.15
CA LEU A 123 -0.92 -9.75 -9.95
C LEU A 123 -0.74 -10.78 -8.82
N ILE A 124 -0.54 -12.06 -9.15
CA ILE A 124 -0.23 -13.10 -8.15
C ILE A 124 1.12 -12.82 -7.50
N GLU A 125 2.13 -12.45 -8.30
CA GLU A 125 3.44 -12.06 -7.79
C GLU A 125 3.36 -10.78 -6.96
N PHE A 126 2.66 -9.76 -7.44
CA PHE A 126 2.44 -8.52 -6.70
C PHE A 126 1.68 -8.75 -5.38
N LYS A 127 0.75 -9.71 -5.33
CA LYS A 127 0.07 -10.11 -4.08
C LYS A 127 1.06 -10.66 -3.06
N ALA A 128 2.03 -11.47 -3.48
CA ALA A 128 3.09 -11.97 -2.60
C ALA A 128 3.99 -10.82 -2.12
N TYR A 129 4.41 -9.94 -3.04
CA TYR A 129 5.18 -8.74 -2.72
C TYR A 129 4.44 -7.84 -1.70
N ARG A 130 3.16 -7.56 -1.94
CA ARG A 130 2.28 -6.79 -1.05
C ARG A 130 2.24 -7.40 0.35
N ARG A 131 2.07 -8.72 0.46
CA ARG A 131 2.04 -9.41 1.76
C ARG A 131 3.35 -9.15 2.50
N HIS A 132 4.47 -9.37 1.85
CA HIS A 132 5.80 -9.18 2.44
C HIS A 132 6.05 -7.73 2.88
N GLN A 133 5.73 -6.76 2.03
CA GLN A 133 5.87 -5.33 2.37
C GLN A 133 5.04 -4.95 3.59
N ARG A 134 3.77 -5.37 3.64
CA ARG A 134 2.91 -5.10 4.81
C ARG A 134 3.46 -5.73 6.08
N GLU A 135 3.99 -6.95 6.02
CA GLU A 135 4.63 -7.58 7.19
C GLU A 135 5.83 -6.79 7.70
N ILE A 136 6.67 -6.25 6.80
CA ILE A 136 7.81 -5.40 7.18
C ILE A 136 7.30 -4.15 7.92
N TYR A 137 6.35 -3.43 7.32
CA TYR A 137 5.82 -2.20 7.91
C TYR A 137 5.09 -2.46 9.23
N ASP A 138 4.29 -3.53 9.31
CA ASP A 138 3.60 -3.91 10.54
C ASP A 138 4.62 -4.18 11.66
N ARG A 139 5.72 -4.90 11.37
CA ARG A 139 6.81 -5.13 12.35
C ARG A 139 7.46 -3.83 12.81
N GLU A 140 7.74 -2.91 11.88
CA GLU A 140 8.35 -1.62 12.20
C GLU A 140 7.43 -0.74 13.06
N ILE A 141 6.14 -0.65 12.71
CA ILE A 141 5.14 0.08 13.48
C ILE A 141 5.04 -0.48 14.89
N GLN A 142 4.99 -1.81 15.04
CA GLN A 142 4.94 -2.45 16.36
C GLN A 142 6.22 -2.23 17.17
N ARG A 143 7.39 -2.18 16.51
CA ARG A 143 8.66 -1.85 17.18
C ARG A 143 8.61 -0.42 17.73
N LYS A 144 8.24 0.57 16.92
CA LYS A 144 8.13 1.98 17.34
C LYS A 144 7.14 2.15 18.50
N LYS A 145 5.98 1.51 18.42
CA LYS A 145 4.99 1.52 19.51
C LYS A 145 5.54 0.95 20.83
N ARG A 146 6.33 -0.14 20.77
CA ARG A 146 6.98 -0.70 21.97
C ARG A 146 8.03 0.22 22.55
N GLU A 147 8.84 0.85 21.70
CA GLU A 147 9.86 1.82 22.12
C GLU A 147 9.21 3.05 22.77
N GLU A 148 8.12 3.56 22.19
CA GLU A 148 7.34 4.66 22.77
C GLU A 148 6.74 4.29 24.12
N GLN A 149 6.14 3.10 24.23
CA GLN A 149 5.60 2.57 25.48
C GLN A 149 6.69 2.37 26.54
N TRP A 150 7.87 1.87 26.15
CA TRP A 150 9.00 1.70 27.05
C TRP A 150 9.52 3.04 27.56
N ALA A 151 9.69 4.01 26.67
CA ALA A 151 10.11 5.36 27.03
C ALA A 151 9.06 6.06 27.92
N GLU A 152 7.77 5.82 27.70
CA GLU A 152 6.70 6.32 28.57
C GLU A 152 6.71 5.65 29.94
N TRP A 153 6.90 4.33 29.98
CA TRP A 153 7.06 3.60 31.24
C TRP A 153 8.26 4.11 32.02
N GLU A 154 9.41 4.32 31.37
CA GLU A 154 10.62 4.86 31.98
C GLU A 154 10.40 6.28 32.54
N ARG A 155 9.73 7.17 31.79
CA ARG A 155 9.36 8.51 32.28
C ARG A 155 8.46 8.46 33.52
N ASN A 156 7.55 7.49 33.56
CA ASN A 156 6.57 7.33 34.64
C ASN A 156 7.06 6.39 35.76
N ALA A 157 8.24 5.79 35.61
CA ALA A 157 8.76 4.84 36.59
C ALA A 157 9.21 5.59 37.84
N VAL A 158 8.54 5.34 38.97
CA VAL A 158 9.03 5.78 40.28
C VAL A 158 10.03 4.74 40.77
N PRO A 159 11.29 5.11 41.09
CA PRO A 159 12.25 4.16 41.63
C PRO A 159 11.71 3.52 42.91
N CYS A 160 11.93 2.22 43.09
CA CYS A 160 11.53 1.51 44.31
C CYS A 160 12.10 2.24 45.56
N PRO A 161 11.30 2.46 46.61
CA PRO A 161 11.76 3.15 47.83
C PRO A 161 13.03 2.53 48.45
N VAL A 162 13.22 1.21 48.30
CA VAL A 162 14.43 0.50 48.75
C VAL A 162 15.66 0.93 47.94
N HIS A 163 15.55 1.03 46.60
CA HIS A 163 16.63 1.50 45.73
C HIS A 163 16.96 2.98 45.99
N LEU A 164 15.96 3.82 46.29
CA LEU A 164 16.17 5.22 46.68
C LEU A 164 16.95 5.37 47.99
N LYS A 165 16.66 4.53 48.99
CA LYS A 165 17.40 4.54 50.27
C LYS A 165 18.85 4.11 50.08
N LEU A 166 19.08 3.05 49.31
CA LEU A 166 20.42 2.56 49.00
C LEU A 166 21.23 3.60 48.20
N ALA A 167 20.62 4.22 47.19
CA ALA A 167 21.28 5.26 46.40
C ALA A 167 21.65 6.49 47.24
N LYS A 168 20.78 6.91 48.17
CA LYS A 168 21.07 8.00 49.11
C LYS A 168 22.24 7.66 50.04
N ALA A 169 22.22 6.47 50.64
CA ALA A 169 23.30 6.02 51.51
C ALA A 169 24.66 5.98 50.78
N PHE A 170 24.67 5.53 49.53
CA PHE A 170 25.88 5.49 48.71
C PHE A 170 26.43 6.88 48.36
N VAL A 171 25.55 7.85 48.07
CA VAL A 171 25.96 9.25 47.82
C VAL A 171 26.50 9.90 49.10
N GLU A 172 25.87 9.65 50.24
CA GLU A 172 26.33 10.15 51.55
C GLU A 172 27.68 9.54 51.94
N GLU A 173 27.92 8.25 51.67
CA GLU A 173 29.22 7.61 51.89
C GLU A 173 30.34 8.22 51.05
N ILE A 174 30.07 8.58 49.79
CA ILE A 174 31.05 9.23 48.91
C ILE A 174 31.35 10.65 49.38
N GLN A 175 30.33 11.41 49.78
CA GLN A 175 30.49 12.79 50.24
C GLN A 175 31.21 12.90 51.60
N ASN A 176 31.10 11.88 52.44
CA ASN A 176 31.79 11.82 53.74
C ASN A 176 33.20 11.21 53.66
N ALA A 177 33.62 10.75 52.47
CA ALA A 177 34.95 10.18 52.22
C ALA A 177 35.94 11.21 51.61
N GLU A 178 35.48 12.43 51.31
CA GLU A 178 36.30 13.62 50.99
C GLU A 178 36.49 14.51 52.23
#